data_AF-A0A261QJR2-F1
#
_entry.id   AF-A0A261QJR2-F1
#
_cell.length_a   1.000
_cell.length_b   1.000
_cell.length_c   1.000
_cell.angle_alpha   90.00
_cell.angle_beta   90.00
_cell.angle_gamma   90.00
#
_symmetry.space_group_name_H-M   'P 1'
#
loop_
_entity.id
_entity.type
_entity.pdbx_description
1 polymer ?
#
loop_
_entity_poly.entity_id
_entity_poly.type
_entity_poly.pdbx_seq_one_letter_code
_entity_poly.pdbx_strand_id
1 'polypeptide(L)'
;MEAIYVYKNRPGLSAVSILFCIMGLVTILFFQNFEIKTLSALIEYLASEQDKEKLYTTWISNLGSAALLFGIGFRWIKEALEDSYFSEDTTVSKIVCAATGILMILWSFTFLSFVLTKLLGIVLGVVIVLALVNSSKK
;
A
#
# COMPACT_ATOMS: atom_id res chain seq x y z
N MET A 1 -24.24 -5.18 -17.93
CA MET A 1 -23.95 -6.62 -17.69
C MET A 1 -22.51 -6.99 -18.09
N GLU A 2 -21.85 -6.21 -18.94
CA GLU A 2 -20.46 -6.42 -19.43
C GLU A 2 -19.38 -6.39 -18.34
N ALA A 3 -19.47 -5.50 -17.33
CA ALA A 3 -18.44 -5.41 -16.30
C ALA A 3 -18.24 -6.71 -15.50
N ILE A 4 -19.31 -7.48 -15.27
CA ILE A 4 -19.22 -8.77 -14.56
C ILE A 4 -18.46 -9.82 -15.39
N TYR A 5 -18.58 -9.77 -16.72
CA TYR A 5 -17.83 -10.67 -17.61
C TYR A 5 -16.32 -10.42 -17.54
N VAL A 6 -15.88 -9.18 -17.30
CA VAL A 6 -14.45 -8.85 -17.13
C VAL A 6 -13.82 -9.64 -15.98
N TYR A 7 -14.50 -9.69 -14.83
CA TYR A 7 -14.05 -10.44 -13.66
C TYR A 7 -14.20 -11.95 -13.84
N LYS A 8 -15.30 -12.40 -14.45
CA LYS A 8 -15.56 -13.82 -14.74
C LYS A 8 -14.49 -14.41 -15.66
N ASN A 9 -13.99 -13.64 -16.63
CA ASN A 9 -12.94 -14.06 -17.55
C ASN A 9 -11.54 -14.03 -16.92
N ARG A 10 -11.39 -13.42 -15.74
CA ARG A 10 -10.13 -13.30 -14.99
C ARG A 10 -10.31 -13.80 -13.55
N PRO A 11 -10.73 -15.06 -13.35
CA PRO A 11 -11.13 -15.54 -12.03
C PRO A 11 -9.95 -15.52 -11.05
N GLY A 12 -8.73 -15.83 -11.51
CA GLY A 12 -7.53 -15.77 -10.70
C GLY A 12 -7.20 -14.36 -10.22
N LEU A 13 -7.12 -13.38 -11.13
CA LEU A 13 -6.81 -12.00 -10.78
C LEU A 13 -7.92 -11.39 -9.90
N SER A 14 -9.18 -11.71 -10.18
CA SER A 14 -10.32 -11.26 -9.38
C SER A 14 -10.31 -11.84 -7.97
N ALA A 15 -10.07 -13.14 -7.81
CA ALA A 15 -9.97 -13.78 -6.49
C ALA A 15 -8.81 -13.22 -5.67
N VAL A 16 -7.65 -13.04 -6.33
CA VAL A 16 -6.48 -12.39 -5.74
C VAL A 16 -6.80 -10.97 -5.29
N SER A 17 -7.43 -10.15 -6.12
CA SER A 17 -7.85 -8.80 -5.74
C SER A 17 -8.74 -8.79 -4.50
N ILE A 18 -9.77 -9.63 -4.44
CA ILE A 18 -10.67 -9.72 -3.27
C ILE A 18 -9.88 -10.10 -2.01
N LEU A 19 -9.01 -11.09 -2.10
CA LEU A 19 -8.19 -11.53 -0.97
C LEU A 19 -7.30 -10.40 -0.43
N PHE A 20 -6.66 -9.65 -1.31
CA PHE A 20 -5.81 -8.52 -0.91
C PHE A 20 -6.62 -7.31 -0.42
N CYS A 21 -7.84 -7.09 -0.90
CA CYS A 21 -8.77 -6.13 -0.31
C CYS A 21 -9.12 -6.50 1.14
N ILE A 22 -9.42 -7.77 1.40
CA ILE A 22 -9.74 -8.25 2.75
C ILE A 22 -8.54 -8.07 3.66
N MET A 23 -7.33 -8.44 3.21
CA MET A 23 -6.12 -8.22 4.00
C MET A 23 -5.85 -6.74 4.24
N GLY A 24 -6.09 -5.87 3.26
CA GLY A 24 -6.02 -4.42 3.44
C GLY A 24 -6.96 -3.92 4.54
N LEU A 25 -8.22 -4.40 4.56
CA LEU A 25 -9.18 -4.07 5.61
C LEU A 25 -8.71 -4.54 6.99
N VAL A 26 -8.21 -5.78 7.09
CA VAL A 26 -7.63 -6.31 8.32
C VAL A 26 -6.46 -5.43 8.77
N THR A 27 -5.58 -5.04 7.85
CA THR A 27 -4.45 -4.14 8.16
C THR A 27 -4.92 -2.79 8.73
N ILE A 28 -5.98 -2.20 8.16
CA ILE A 28 -6.57 -0.96 8.67
C ILE A 28 -7.10 -1.15 10.10
N LEU A 29 -7.92 -2.19 10.34
CA LEU A 29 -8.60 -2.38 11.62
C LEU A 29 -7.64 -2.71 12.76
N PHE A 30 -6.59 -3.50 12.51
CA PHE A 30 -5.73 -4.03 13.57
C PHE A 30 -4.40 -3.30 13.72
N PHE A 31 -3.86 -2.73 12.63
CA PHE A 31 -2.49 -2.23 12.63
C PHE A 31 -2.37 -0.72 12.42
N GLN A 32 -3.44 -0.01 12.03
CA GLN A 32 -3.39 1.45 11.90
C GLN A 32 -3.60 2.24 13.21
N ASN A 33 -3.73 1.56 14.34
CA ASN A 33 -3.85 2.21 15.65
C ASN A 33 -2.50 2.43 16.36
N PHE A 34 -1.42 1.84 15.82
CA PHE A 34 -0.08 1.99 16.39
C PHE A 34 0.62 3.20 15.77
N GLU A 35 0.86 4.23 16.58
CA GLU A 35 1.45 5.49 16.13
C GLU A 35 2.71 5.82 16.95
N ILE A 36 3.79 6.20 16.27
CA ILE A 36 4.98 6.73 16.92
C ILE A 36 5.09 8.21 16.54
N LYS A 37 4.75 9.08 17.49
CA LYS A 37 4.61 10.53 17.26
C LYS A 37 5.91 11.33 17.41
N THR A 38 6.96 10.75 18.00
CA THR A 38 8.23 11.45 18.22
C THR A 38 9.45 10.55 17.96
N LEU A 39 10.60 11.18 17.68
CA LEU A 39 11.86 10.47 17.46
C LEU A 39 12.35 9.85 18.76
N SER A 40 12.23 10.59 19.87
CA SER A 40 12.62 10.09 21.18
C SER A 40 11.86 8.81 21.50
N ALA A 41 10.54 8.78 21.25
CA ALA A 41 9.73 7.59 21.41
C ALA A 41 10.19 6.46 20.48
N LEU A 42 10.55 6.74 19.21
CA LEU A 42 11.08 5.72 18.30
C LEU A 42 12.42 5.15 18.78
N ILE A 43 13.35 6.01 19.21
CA ILE A 43 14.68 5.62 19.71
C ILE A 43 14.54 4.83 21.01
N GLU A 44 13.69 5.30 21.93
CA GLU A 44 13.36 4.59 23.16
C GLU A 44 12.73 3.23 22.86
N TYR A 45 11.82 3.14 21.88
CA TYR A 45 11.21 1.87 21.43
C TYR A 45 12.21 0.91 20.80
N LEU A 46 13.18 1.41 20.04
CA LEU A 46 14.23 0.59 19.43
C LEU A 46 15.27 0.16 20.47
N ALA A 47 15.50 0.97 21.49
CA ALA A 47 16.39 0.68 22.60
C ALA A 47 15.75 -0.27 23.63
N SER A 48 14.43 -0.21 23.83
CA SER A 48 13.69 -1.16 24.66
C SER A 48 13.41 -2.44 23.87
N GLU A 49 13.85 -3.60 24.37
CA GLU A 49 13.49 -4.91 23.78
C GLU A 49 11.99 -5.20 23.85
N GLN A 50 11.26 -4.52 24.74
CA GLN A 50 9.80 -4.57 24.83
C GLN A 50 9.17 -3.85 23.63
N ASP A 51 8.19 -4.51 22.99
CA ASP A 51 7.33 -4.02 21.92
C ASP A 51 7.92 -3.84 20.50
N LYS A 52 9.18 -4.25 20.26
CA LYS A 52 9.76 -4.29 18.90
C LYS A 52 8.89 -5.08 17.91
N GLU A 53 8.30 -6.19 18.36
CA GLU A 53 7.43 -7.04 17.55
C GLU A 53 6.28 -6.22 16.96
N LYS A 54 5.54 -5.48 17.78
CA LYS A 54 4.37 -4.70 17.34
C LYS A 54 4.71 -3.65 16.29
N LEU A 55 5.86 -2.98 16.43
CA LEU A 55 6.37 -2.03 15.44
C LEU A 55 6.66 -2.72 14.10
N TYR A 56 7.40 -3.83 14.13
CA TYR A 56 7.75 -4.58 12.92
C TYR A 56 6.51 -5.19 12.26
N THR A 57 5.59 -5.80 13.01
CA THR A 57 4.35 -6.35 12.44
C THR A 57 3.51 -5.26 11.80
N THR A 58 3.44 -4.08 12.42
CA THR A 58 2.73 -2.92 11.85
C THR A 58 3.39 -2.45 10.55
N TRP A 59 4.72 -2.33 10.51
CA TRP A 59 5.46 -1.96 9.31
C TRP A 59 5.27 -2.96 8.19
N ILE A 60 5.54 -4.25 8.46
CA ILE A 60 5.44 -5.32 7.49
C ILE A 60 4.01 -5.44 6.95
N SER A 61 3.00 -5.33 7.82
CA SER A 61 1.60 -5.41 7.39
C SER A 61 1.21 -4.23 6.49
N ASN A 62 1.59 -3.00 6.84
CA ASN A 62 1.27 -1.83 6.02
C ASN A 62 2.07 -1.79 4.71
N LEU A 63 3.40 -1.98 4.76
CA LEU A 63 4.25 -2.02 3.57
C LEU A 63 3.91 -3.19 2.65
N GLY A 64 3.64 -4.36 3.23
CA GLY A 64 3.18 -5.54 2.50
C GLY A 64 1.83 -5.29 1.83
N SER A 65 0.85 -4.75 2.56
CA SER A 65 -0.46 -4.39 1.99
C SER A 65 -0.32 -3.37 0.87
N ALA A 66 0.53 -2.35 1.05
CA ALA A 66 0.82 -1.37 0.01
C ALA A 66 1.40 -2.02 -1.25
N ALA A 67 2.49 -2.79 -1.10
CA ALA A 67 3.17 -3.41 -2.23
C ALA A 67 2.26 -4.39 -3.00
N LEU A 68 1.48 -5.18 -2.29
CA LEU A 68 0.60 -6.19 -2.89
C LEU A 68 -0.59 -5.54 -3.62
N LEU A 69 -1.27 -4.57 -3.00
CA LEU A 69 -2.35 -3.82 -3.66
C LEU A 69 -1.83 -3.04 -4.86
N PHE A 70 -0.66 -2.42 -4.76
CA PHE A 70 -0.02 -1.74 -5.88
C PHE A 70 0.30 -2.71 -7.02
N GLY A 71 0.91 -3.86 -6.73
CA GLY A 71 1.27 -4.85 -7.74
C GLY A 71 0.06 -5.44 -8.46
N ILE A 72 -1.04 -5.67 -7.74
CA ILE A 72 -2.30 -6.15 -8.33
C ILE A 72 -2.96 -5.06 -9.16
N GLY A 73 -2.97 -3.83 -8.65
CA GLY A 73 -3.49 -2.69 -9.39
C GLY A 73 -2.73 -2.48 -10.70
N PHE A 74 -1.40 -2.60 -10.66
CA PHE A 74 -0.54 -2.57 -11.84
C PHE A 74 -0.86 -3.69 -12.83
N ARG A 75 -1.12 -4.92 -12.35
CA ARG A 75 -1.54 -6.03 -13.23
C ARG A 75 -2.86 -5.74 -13.92
N TRP A 76 -3.86 -5.21 -13.20
CA TRP A 76 -5.13 -4.79 -13.80
C TRP A 76 -4.96 -3.70 -14.85
N ILE A 77 -4.10 -2.70 -14.61
CA ILE A 77 -3.78 -1.67 -15.61
C ILE A 77 -3.09 -2.30 -16.82
N LYS A 78 -2.14 -3.21 -16.62
CA LYS A 78 -1.46 -3.90 -17.72
C LYS A 78 -2.46 -4.64 -18.60
N GLU A 79 -3.43 -5.35 -18.00
CA GLU A 79 -4.49 -6.02 -18.76
C GLU A 79 -5.44 -5.06 -19.48
N ALA A 80 -5.60 -3.82 -18.99
CA ALA A 80 -6.34 -2.78 -19.71
C ALA A 80 -5.60 -2.28 -20.97
N LEU A 81 -4.28 -2.47 -21.03
CA LEU A 81 -3.44 -2.02 -22.14
C LEU A 81 -3.16 -3.14 -23.16
N GLU A 82 -3.35 -4.41 -22.78
CA GLU A 82 -3.13 -5.55 -23.68
C GLU A 82 -4.40 -5.90 -24.48
N ASP A 83 -4.29 -5.89 -25.81
CA ASP A 83 -5.41 -6.18 -26.73
C ASP A 83 -5.78 -7.67 -26.80
N SER A 84 -4.88 -8.56 -26.35
CA SER A 84 -5.02 -10.02 -26.47
C SER A 84 -6.10 -10.64 -25.58
N TYR A 85 -6.61 -9.91 -24.58
CA TYR A 85 -7.51 -10.44 -23.56
C TYR A 85 -9.00 -10.11 -23.77
N PHE A 86 -9.36 -9.41 -24.84
CA PHE A 86 -10.73 -8.96 -25.06
C PHE A 86 -11.25 -9.50 -26.40
N SER A 87 -12.16 -10.47 -26.33
CA SER A 87 -12.73 -11.11 -27.53
C SER A 87 -13.94 -10.36 -28.10
N GLU A 88 -14.74 -9.67 -27.27
CA GLU A 88 -15.89 -8.87 -27.72
C GLU A 88 -16.09 -7.68 -26.75
N ASP A 89 -16.26 -6.50 -27.32
CA ASP A 89 -16.31 -5.17 -26.68
C ASP A 89 -15.08 -4.76 -25.84
N THR A 90 -14.06 -4.30 -26.57
CA THR A 90 -12.74 -3.94 -26.06
C THR A 90 -12.74 -2.72 -25.16
N THR A 91 -13.70 -1.80 -25.29
CA THR A 91 -13.59 -0.49 -24.64
C THR A 91 -14.06 -0.55 -23.19
N VAL A 92 -15.25 -1.11 -22.94
CA VAL A 92 -15.81 -1.23 -21.58
C VAL A 92 -14.92 -2.11 -20.71
N SER A 93 -14.42 -3.21 -21.27
CA SER A 93 -13.57 -4.13 -20.54
C SER A 93 -12.23 -3.52 -20.14
N LYS A 94 -11.60 -2.73 -21.02
CA LYS A 94 -10.39 -1.97 -20.70
C LYS A 94 -10.64 -0.91 -19.62
N ILE A 95 -11.76 -0.18 -19.71
CA ILE A 95 -12.14 0.82 -18.70
C ILE A 95 -12.30 0.15 -17.33
N VAL A 96 -12.98 -0.99 -17.25
CA VAL A 96 -13.18 -1.73 -15.99
C VAL A 96 -11.85 -2.23 -15.41
N CYS A 97 -10.96 -2.77 -16.25
CA CYS A 97 -9.63 -3.18 -15.82
C CYS A 97 -8.82 -1.98 -15.30
N ALA A 98 -8.78 -0.87 -16.03
CA ALA A 98 -8.06 0.33 -15.64
C ALA A 98 -8.62 0.94 -14.34
N ALA A 99 -9.94 1.04 -14.22
CA ALA A 99 -10.61 1.55 -13.03
C ALA A 99 -10.31 0.70 -11.79
N THR A 100 -10.43 -0.63 -11.91
CA THR A 100 -10.05 -1.56 -10.84
C THR A 100 -8.59 -1.37 -10.44
N GLY A 101 -7.70 -1.28 -11.43
CA GLY A 101 -6.28 -1.09 -11.18
C GLY A 101 -5.95 0.22 -10.46
N ILE A 102 -6.55 1.33 -10.90
CA ILE A 102 -6.41 2.65 -10.26
C ILE A 102 -6.92 2.61 -8.82
N LEU A 103 -8.09 2.01 -8.57
CA LEU A 103 -8.65 1.91 -7.22
C LEU A 103 -7.71 1.16 -6.26
N MET A 104 -7.13 0.04 -6.71
CA MET A 104 -6.18 -0.73 -5.90
C MET A 104 -4.90 0.05 -5.62
N ILE A 105 -4.37 0.79 -6.61
CA ILE A 105 -3.19 1.64 -6.42
C ILE A 105 -3.50 2.79 -5.46
N LEU A 106 -4.64 3.47 -5.61
CA LEU A 106 -5.05 4.53 -4.69
C LEU A 106 -5.18 4.00 -3.26
N TRP A 107 -5.75 2.80 -3.10
CA TRP A 107 -5.84 2.18 -1.79
C TRP A 107 -4.48 1.79 -1.21
N SER A 108 -3.54 1.34 -2.05
CA SER A 108 -2.16 1.07 -1.61
C SER A 108 -1.49 2.29 -0.98
N PHE A 109 -1.81 3.50 -1.49
CA PHE A 109 -1.27 4.75 -0.96
C PHE A 109 -1.78 5.07 0.44
N THR A 110 -2.94 4.55 0.87
CA THR A 110 -3.38 4.69 2.26
C THR A 110 -2.39 4.05 3.23
N PHE A 111 -1.86 2.87 2.90
CA PHE A 111 -0.91 2.15 3.74
C PHE A 111 0.49 2.77 3.69
N LEU A 112 0.93 3.18 2.49
CA LEU A 112 2.17 3.94 2.32
C LEU A 112 2.14 5.27 3.09
N SER A 113 1.03 6.01 2.99
CA SER A 113 0.83 7.26 3.73
C SER A 113 0.86 7.02 5.23
N PHE A 114 0.23 5.96 5.72
CA PHE A 114 0.28 5.60 7.14
C PHE A 114 1.72 5.39 7.61
N VAL A 115 2.53 4.62 6.88
CA VAL A 115 3.94 4.39 7.22
C VAL A 115 4.73 5.70 7.16
N LEU A 116 4.56 6.49 6.10
CA LEU A 116 5.31 7.73 5.92
C LEU A 116 4.93 8.83 6.93
N THR A 117 3.68 8.88 7.38
CA THR A 117 3.19 9.97 8.25
C THR A 117 3.21 9.60 9.73
N LYS A 118 2.77 8.38 10.08
CA LYS A 118 2.57 7.95 11.46
C LYS A 118 3.69 7.09 12.04
N LEU A 119 4.57 6.58 11.17
CA LEU A 119 5.69 5.72 11.56
C LEU A 119 7.07 6.30 11.17
N LEU A 120 7.15 7.06 10.08
CA LEU A 120 8.41 7.62 9.53
C LEU A 120 8.43 9.15 9.41
N GLY A 121 7.32 9.84 9.68
CA GLY A 121 7.22 11.30 9.46
C GLY A 121 8.23 12.08 10.29
N ILE A 122 8.57 11.56 11.47
CA ILE A 122 9.61 12.13 12.33
C ILE A 122 11.02 11.73 11.91
N VAL A 123 11.22 10.54 11.32
CA VAL A 123 12.55 10.10 10.82
C VAL A 123 13.04 11.04 9.71
N LEU A 124 12.15 11.41 8.78
CA LEU A 124 12.47 12.39 7.73
C LEU A 124 12.76 13.78 8.31
N GLY A 125 11.94 14.25 9.26
CA GLY A 125 12.18 15.53 9.95
C GLY A 125 13.55 15.56 10.65
N VAL A 126 13.97 14.45 11.23
CA VAL A 126 15.24 14.34 11.97
C VAL A 126 16.44 14.21 11.05
N VAL A 127 16.33 13.48 9.95
CA VAL A 127 17.38 13.47 8.91
C VAL A 127 17.56 14.87 8.34
N ILE A 128 16.48 15.62 8.10
CA ILE A 128 16.54 17.01 7.64
C ILE A 128 17.22 17.89 8.70
N VAL A 129 16.81 17.81 9.97
CA VAL A 129 17.41 18.60 11.05
C VAL A 129 18.89 18.26 11.25
N LEU A 130 19.26 16.98 11.27
CA LEU A 130 20.66 16.54 11.39
C LEU A 130 21.50 16.97 10.19
N ALA A 131 20.95 16.88 8.97
CA ALA A 131 21.61 17.36 7.77
C ALA A 131 21.84 18.88 7.83
N LEU A 132 20.86 19.65 8.28
CA LEU A 132 20.97 21.11 8.44
C LEU A 132 21.97 21.50 9.55
N VAL A 133 21.95 20.82 10.69
CA VAL A 133 22.90 21.06 11.80
C VAL A 133 24.32 20.69 11.41
N ASN A 134 24.53 19.58 10.70
CA ASN A 134 25.85 19.20 10.22
C ASN A 134 26.32 20.02 9.01
N SER A 135 25.41 20.58 8.20
CA SER A 135 25.79 21.49 7.12
C SER A 135 26.19 22.88 7.65
N SER A 136 25.62 23.33 8.79
CA SER A 136 26.00 24.60 9.41
C SER A 136 27.31 24.54 10.22
N LYS A 137 27.86 23.34 10.44
CA LYS A 137 29.15 23.12 11.12
C LYS A 137 30.33 22.99 10.15
N LYS A 138 30.08 23.12 8.84
CA LYS A 138 31.10 23.29 7.79
C LYS A 138 31.12 24.74 7.34
#